data_AF-A0A3D3VNR6-F1
#
_entry.id   AF-A0A3D3VNR6-F1
#
_cell.length_a   1.000
_cell.length_b   1.000
_cell.length_c   1.000
_cell.angle_alpha   90.00
_cell.angle_beta   90.00
_cell.angle_gamma   90.00
#
_symmetry.space_group_name_H-M   'P 1'
#
loop_
_entity.id
_entity.type
_entity.pdbx_description
1 polymer ?
#
loop_
_entity_poly.entity_id
_entity_poly.type
_entity_poly.pdbx_seq_one_letter_code
_entity_poly.pdbx_strand_id
1 'polypeptide(L)'
;GYYRKDLDRAWKLDDQLCGNLCRCTGYRPIRDAALVALQDRKKKGSDRFDHSLAKSPVRTHSLEYELGGEKFFRPRSLKELFTILKKHPEASLIAGATEM
;
A
#
# COMPACT_ATOMS: atom_id res chain seq x y z
N GLY A 1 11.00 3.66 -8.25
CA GLY A 1 12.11 2.87 -7.67
C GLY A 1 11.66 1.44 -7.57
N TYR A 2 12.55 0.46 -7.67
CA TYR A 2 12.15 -0.94 -7.44
C TYR A 2 12.17 -1.19 -5.93
N TYR A 3 11.01 -1.21 -5.28
CA TYR A 3 10.92 -1.21 -3.81
C TYR A 3 11.02 -2.60 -3.18
N ARG A 4 10.62 -3.65 -3.91
CA ARG A 4 10.86 -5.04 -3.51
C ARG A 4 12.29 -5.44 -3.85
N LYS A 5 13.11 -5.63 -2.81
CA LYS A 5 14.54 -5.96 -2.95
C LYS A 5 14.79 -7.47 -3.04
N ASP A 6 13.81 -8.27 -2.65
CA ASP A 6 13.88 -9.71 -2.42
C ASP A 6 13.39 -10.55 -3.62
N LEU A 7 13.37 -10.01 -4.84
CA LEU A 7 12.99 -10.74 -6.06
C LEU A 7 14.14 -11.61 -6.59
N ASP A 8 14.56 -12.59 -5.79
CA ASP A 8 15.70 -13.50 -6.05
C ASP A 8 15.31 -14.83 -6.71
N ARG A 9 14.00 -15.13 -6.76
CA ARG A 9 13.44 -16.38 -7.31
C ARG A 9 12.34 -16.06 -8.30
N ALA A 10 12.22 -16.88 -9.35
CA ALA A 10 11.23 -16.68 -10.42
C ALA A 10 9.79 -16.56 -9.89
N TRP A 11 9.38 -17.44 -8.97
CA TRP A 11 8.03 -17.42 -8.40
C TRP A 11 7.68 -16.12 -7.67
N LYS A 12 8.67 -15.40 -7.10
CA LYS A 12 8.42 -14.13 -6.42
C LYS A 12 8.02 -13.03 -7.39
N LEU A 13 8.50 -13.08 -8.63
CA LEU A 13 8.03 -12.18 -9.68
C LEU A 13 6.60 -12.53 -10.08
N ASP A 14 6.32 -13.82 -10.25
CA ASP A 14 5.00 -14.30 -10.64
C ASP A 14 3.95 -13.94 -9.55
N ASP A 15 4.31 -14.05 -8.27
CA ASP A 15 3.51 -13.63 -7.11
C ASP A 15 3.11 -12.14 -7.17
N GLN A 16 3.98 -11.26 -7.66
CA GLN A 16 3.65 -9.84 -7.83
C GLN A 16 2.59 -9.61 -8.92
N LEU A 17 2.36 -10.58 -9.81
CA LEU A 17 1.38 -10.49 -10.88
C LEU A 17 0.03 -11.12 -10.50
N CYS A 18 -0.04 -11.95 -9.45
CA CYS A 18 -1.24 -12.72 -9.09
C CYS A 18 -2.49 -11.87 -8.79
N GLY A 19 -2.33 -10.63 -8.35
CA GLY A 19 -3.45 -9.70 -8.11
C GLY A 19 -3.91 -8.91 -9.35
N ASN A 20 -3.29 -9.11 -10.51
CA ASN A 20 -3.59 -8.34 -11.73
C ASN A 20 -4.29 -9.22 -12.76
N LEU A 21 -5.37 -8.72 -13.36
CA LEU A 21 -6.12 -9.43 -14.40
C LEU A 21 -5.76 -8.91 -15.80
N CYS A 22 -5.42 -9.81 -16.73
CA CYS A 22 -5.24 -9.49 -18.14
C CYS A 22 -5.89 -10.55 -19.02
N ARG A 23 -6.83 -10.13 -19.87
CA ARG A 23 -7.57 -11.06 -20.73
C ARG A 23 -6.89 -11.37 -22.07
N CYS A 24 -5.95 -10.53 -22.50
CA CYS A 24 -5.47 -10.56 -23.89
C CYS A 24 -4.08 -11.19 -24.05
N THR A 25 -3.13 -10.85 -23.19
CA THR A 25 -1.70 -11.10 -23.46
C THR A 25 -1.22 -12.50 -23.09
N GLY A 26 -2.03 -13.27 -22.36
CA GLY A 26 -1.58 -14.52 -21.74
C GLY A 26 -0.41 -14.32 -20.76
N TYR A 27 -0.20 -13.10 -20.25
CA TYR A 27 0.84 -12.68 -19.30
C TYR A 27 2.30 -12.80 -19.74
N ARG A 28 2.64 -13.62 -20.73
CA ARG A 28 4.02 -13.82 -21.18
C ARG A 28 4.77 -12.52 -21.48
N PRO A 29 4.26 -11.61 -22.35
CA PRO A 29 4.99 -10.37 -22.66
C PRO A 29 5.09 -9.42 -21.47
N ILE A 30 4.12 -9.42 -20.54
CA ILE A 30 4.15 -8.61 -19.32
C ILE A 30 5.28 -9.09 -18.39
N ARG A 31 5.36 -10.42 -18.20
CA ARG A 31 6.39 -11.05 -17.39
C ARG A 31 7.78 -10.82 -17.96
N ASP A 32 7.96 -10.94 -19.27
CA ASP A 32 9.24 -10.68 -19.93
C ASP A 32 9.68 -9.22 -19.77
N ALA A 33 8.77 -8.26 -19.94
CA ALA A 33 9.04 -6.85 -19.70
C ALA A 33 9.44 -6.58 -18.23
N ALA A 34 8.78 -7.24 -17.26
CA ALA A 34 9.13 -7.12 -15.85
C ALA A 34 10.54 -7.66 -15.54
N LEU A 35 10.96 -8.77 -16.17
CA LEU A 35 12.33 -9.29 -16.04
C LEU A 35 13.37 -8.31 -16.57
N VAL A 36 13.16 -7.73 -17.75
CA VAL A 36 14.04 -6.71 -18.33
C VAL A 36 14.13 -5.50 -17.40
N ALA A 37 12.98 -5.01 -16.93
CA ALA A 37 12.93 -3.90 -16.00
C ALA A 37 13.72 -4.19 -14.70
N LEU A 38 13.62 -5.40 -14.14
CA LEU A 38 14.36 -5.77 -12.94
C LEU A 38 15.87 -5.83 -13.14
N GLN A 39 16.34 -6.26 -14.32
CA GLN A 39 17.77 -6.26 -14.64
C GLN A 39 18.35 -4.84 -14.68
N ASP A 40 17.55 -3.87 -15.17
CA ASP A 40 17.96 -2.47 -15.24
C ASP A 40 17.80 -1.70 -13.92
N ARG A 41 17.36 -2.35 -12.83
CA ARG A 41 17.13 -1.70 -11.52
C ARG A 41 18.35 -0.96 -10.99
N LYS A 42 19.57 -1.46 -11.24
CA LYS A 42 20.82 -0.87 -10.76
C LYS A 42 21.30 0.31 -11.60
N LYS A 43 20.76 0.48 -12.82
CA LYS A 43 21.17 1.52 -13.76
C LYS A 43 20.36 2.80 -13.61
N LYS A 44 19.17 2.73 -13.02
CA LYS A 44 18.34 3.90 -12.77
C LYS A 44 18.86 4.64 -11.53
N GLY A 45 19.13 5.94 -11.69
CA GLY A 45 19.61 6.84 -10.63
C GLY A 45 18.58 7.08 -9.52
N SER A 46 18.62 8.25 -8.87
CA SER A 46 17.71 8.57 -7.77
C SER A 46 16.25 8.51 -8.22
N ASP A 47 15.46 7.67 -7.55
CA ASP A 47 14.04 7.59 -7.79
C ASP A 47 13.32 8.81 -7.20
N ARG A 48 12.48 9.46 -8.02
CA ARG A 48 11.72 10.65 -7.60
C ARG A 48 10.84 10.38 -6.40
N PHE A 49 10.26 9.18 -6.30
CA PHE A 49 9.39 8.81 -5.19
C PHE A 49 10.19 8.54 -3.90
N ASP A 50 11.33 7.86 -3.96
CA ASP A 50 12.24 7.71 -2.80
C ASP A 50 12.67 9.08 -2.26
N HIS A 51 13.03 9.99 -3.16
CA HIS A 51 13.40 11.36 -2.78
C HIS A 51 12.22 12.14 -2.17
N SER A 52 11.02 11.99 -2.73
CA SER A 52 9.80 12.60 -2.20
C SER A 52 9.43 12.04 -0.82
N LEU A 53 9.62 10.74 -0.62
CA LEU A 53 9.34 10.07 0.66
C LEU A 53 10.32 10.54 1.74
N ALA A 54 11.61 10.60 1.43
CA ALA A 54 12.64 11.06 2.35
C ALA A 54 12.44 12.53 2.79
N LYS A 55 11.82 13.35 1.93
CA LYS A 55 11.50 14.75 2.21
C LYS A 55 10.11 14.97 2.80
N SER A 56 9.29 13.92 2.91
CA SER A 56 7.91 14.05 3.36
C SER A 56 7.88 14.42 4.85
N PRO A 57 7.35 15.61 5.22
CA PRO A 57 7.24 16.01 6.62
C PRO A 57 6.03 15.36 7.31
N VAL A 58 5.27 14.50 6.62
CA VAL A 58 3.95 14.04 7.04
C VAL A 58 4.07 13.08 8.22
N ARG A 59 3.89 13.64 9.42
CA ARG A 59 3.48 12.84 10.58
C ARG A 59 1.97 12.66 10.49
N THR A 60 1.50 11.41 10.55
CA THR A 60 0.06 11.18 10.71
C THR A 60 -0.37 11.78 12.04
N HIS A 61 -1.50 12.49 12.03
CA HIS A 61 -2.17 12.99 13.24
C HIS A 61 -3.47 12.22 13.46
N SER A 62 -3.96 12.23 14.70
CA SER A 62 -5.30 11.74 14.99
C SER A 62 -6.28 12.55 14.14
N LEU A 63 -7.22 11.86 13.49
CA LEU A 63 -8.18 12.46 12.57
C LEU A 63 -9.59 12.02 12.96
N GLU A 64 -10.49 12.98 12.99
CA GLU A 64 -11.93 12.77 12.99
C GLU A 64 -12.47 13.45 11.74
N TYR A 65 -13.23 12.70 10.96
CA TYR A 65 -13.80 13.17 9.70
C TYR A 65 -15.27 12.75 9.64
N GLU A 66 -16.13 13.68 9.26
CA GLU A 66 -17.57 13.44 9.14
C GLU A 66 -18.04 13.86 7.74
N LEU A 67 -18.75 12.95 7.06
CA LEU A 67 -19.35 13.21 5.76
C LEU A 67 -20.62 12.36 5.63
N GLY A 68 -21.72 12.96 5.17
CA GLY A 68 -22.96 12.22 4.90
C GLY A 68 -23.58 11.54 6.13
N GLY A 69 -23.28 12.02 7.34
CA GLY A 69 -23.73 11.41 8.60
C GLY A 69 -22.87 10.25 9.09
N GLU A 70 -21.84 9.84 8.34
CA GLU A 70 -20.87 8.82 8.75
C GLU A 70 -19.63 9.47 9.37
N LYS A 71 -19.05 8.79 10.37
CA LYS A 71 -17.84 9.25 11.07
C LYS A 71 -16.68 8.29 10.86
N PHE A 72 -15.54 8.84 10.48
CA PHE A 72 -14.28 8.14 10.37
C PHE A 72 -13.29 8.65 11.43
N PHE A 73 -12.82 7.73 12.27
CA PHE A 73 -11.83 8.02 13.30
C PHE A 73 -10.51 7.29 13.00
N ARG A 74 -9.41 8.03 13.06
CA ARG A 74 -8.04 7.48 12.95
C ARG A 74 -7.23 7.85 14.20
N PRO A 75 -7.38 7.11 15.32
CA PRO A 75 -6.59 7.34 16.53
C PRO A 75 -5.11 6.98 16.32
N ARG A 76 -4.22 7.55 17.14
CA ARG A 76 -2.77 7.22 17.12
C ARG A 76 -2.26 6.52 18.37
N SER A 77 -3.14 6.24 19.32
CA SER A 77 -2.82 5.50 20.53
C SER A 77 -3.95 4.56 20.91
N LEU A 78 -3.62 3.47 21.60
CA LEU A 78 -4.62 2.57 22.17
C LEU A 78 -5.55 3.31 23.13
N LYS A 79 -5.04 4.30 23.87
CA LYS A 79 -5.84 5.13 24.78
C LYS A 79 -6.92 5.91 24.04
N GLU A 80 -6.57 6.56 22.92
CA GLU A 80 -7.55 7.25 22.07
C GLU A 80 -8.56 6.27 21.48
N LEU A 81 -8.09 5.14 20.95
CA LEU A 81 -8.95 4.10 20.39
C LEU A 81 -10.01 3.64 21.40
N PHE A 82 -9.60 3.26 22.62
CA PHE A 82 -10.55 2.82 23.66
C PHE A 82 -11.47 3.95 24.15
N THR A 83 -11.03 5.20 24.07
CA THR A 83 -11.90 6.35 24.39
C THR A 83 -13.00 6.49 23.33
N ILE A 84 -12.66 6.31 22.06
CA ILE A 84 -13.62 6.37 20.94
C ILE A 84 -14.59 5.20 21.00
N LEU A 85 -14.11 3.96 21.18
CA LEU A 85 -14.97 2.77 21.29
C LEU A 85 -15.94 2.84 22.48
N LYS A 86 -15.57 3.50 23.58
CA LYS A 86 -16.49 3.75 24.69
C LYS A 86 -17.60 4.75 24.35
N LYS A 87 -17.32 5.73 23.49
CA LYS A 87 -18.28 6.75 23.04
C LYS A 87 -19.17 6.25 21.90
N HIS A 88 -18.62 5.36 21.06
CA HIS A 88 -19.24 4.81 19.86
C HIS A 88 -19.14 3.28 19.91
N PRO A 89 -19.90 2.60 20.79
CA PRO A 89 -19.88 1.14 20.91
C PRO A 89 -20.30 0.41 19.62
N GLU A 90 -21.03 1.08 18.73
CA GLU A 90 -21.42 0.62 17.40
C GLU A 90 -20.33 0.75 16.32
N ALA A 91 -19.22 1.43 16.63
CA ALA A 91 -18.16 1.67 15.65
C ALA A 91 -17.45 0.38 15.24
N SER A 92 -17.25 0.21 13.93
CA SER A 92 -16.52 -0.92 13.37
C SER A 92 -15.01 -0.63 13.27
N LEU A 93 -14.19 -1.60 13.66
CA LEU A 93 -12.73 -1.51 13.49
C LEU A 93 -12.35 -1.87 12.06
N ILE A 94 -11.65 -0.94 11.40
CA ILE A 94 -11.26 -1.08 10.00
C ILE A 94 -9.73 -1.09 9.90
N ALA A 95 -9.20 -2.12 9.25
CA ALA A 95 -7.78 -2.23 8.92
C ALA A 95 -7.57 -2.17 7.40
N GLY A 96 -7.30 -3.30 6.75
CA GLY A 96 -7.08 -3.38 5.30
C GLY A 96 -8.33 -3.18 4.44
N ALA A 97 -9.52 -3.14 5.05
CA ALA A 97 -10.82 -2.95 4.40
C ALA A 97 -11.11 -3.92 3.24
N THR A 98 -10.59 -5.16 3.31
CA THR A 98 -10.86 -6.19 2.28
C THR A 98 -12.15 -6.98 2.52
N GLU A 99 -12.73 -6.87 3.72
CA GLU A 99 -13.87 -7.66 4.20
C GLU A 99 -15.09 -6.81 4.62
N MET A 100 -15.07 -5.51 4.32
CA MET A 100 -16.12 -4.57 4.75
C MET A 100 -17.39 -4.68 3.92
#